data_AF-A0A7V5LS46-F1
#
_entry.id   AF-A0A7V5LS46-F1
#
_cell.length_a   1.000
_cell.length_b   1.000
_cell.length_c   1.000
_cell.angle_alpha   90.00
_cell.angle_beta   90.00
_cell.angle_gamma   90.00
#
_symmetry.space_group_name_H-M   'P 1'
#
loop_
_entity.id
_entity.type
_entity.pdbx_description
1 polymer ?
#
loop_
_entity_poly.entity_id
_entity_poly.type
_entity_poly.pdbx_seq_one_letter_code
_entity_poly.pdbx_strand_id
1 'polypeptide(L)'
;MKRSKVNRLFLILGLIGLVIINSWALNASIKEKDLPKKYRDFLDLVAYIILPEEKEVFLQLTTDRDRDLFIESFWKQRDPTPGTPQNEFREEHIRRFNYANKFFKRNSPREGWRTDMGRFYIILGPPASIERFEGTLGIHPTQVWYY
;
A
#
# COMPACT_ATOMS: atom_id res chain seq x y z
N MET A 1 50.27 17.08 38.51
CA MET A 1 48.80 16.95 38.32
C MET A 1 48.44 17.21 36.85
N LYS A 2 48.18 16.16 36.06
CA LYS A 2 47.14 16.09 35.00
C LYS A 2 47.23 14.74 34.28
N ARG A 3 46.30 13.84 34.64
CA ARG A 3 46.11 12.51 34.06
C ARG A 3 45.50 12.60 32.66
N SER A 4 46.01 11.73 31.80
CA SER A 4 45.51 11.26 30.50
C SER A 4 43.99 11.31 30.29
N LYS A 5 43.54 12.05 29.26
CA LYS A 5 42.19 11.96 28.69
C LYS A 5 42.20 12.12 27.16
N VAL A 6 42.96 11.30 26.43
CA VAL A 6 42.93 11.35 24.95
C VAL A 6 42.47 10.04 24.29
N ASN A 7 42.44 8.91 25.00
CA ASN A 7 42.19 7.61 24.33
C ASN A 7 40.72 7.12 24.35
N ARG A 8 39.73 7.94 24.70
CA ARG A 8 38.31 7.52 24.66
C ARG A 8 37.52 8.02 23.43
N LEU A 9 38.03 9.02 22.72
CA LEU A 9 37.29 9.62 21.59
C LEU A 9 37.49 8.84 20.27
N PHE A 10 38.63 8.18 20.10
CA PHE A 10 38.91 7.39 18.88
C PHE A 10 38.20 6.01 18.84
N LEU A 11 37.77 5.48 19.99
CA LEU A 11 37.03 4.20 20.06
C LEU A 11 35.56 4.31 19.61
N ILE A 12 34.98 5.51 19.62
CA ILE A 12 33.57 5.72 19.30
C ILE A 12 33.37 5.94 17.79
N LEU A 13 34.36 6.49 17.08
CA LEU A 13 34.31 6.68 15.62
C LEU A 13 34.41 5.34 14.85
N GLY A 14 35.10 4.33 15.41
CA GLY A 14 35.17 2.99 14.81
C GLY A 14 33.85 2.20 14.90
N LEU A 15 33.01 2.47 15.90
CA LEU A 15 31.74 1.76 16.10
C LEU A 15 30.61 2.34 15.24
N ILE A 16 30.63 3.64 14.93
CA ILE A 16 29.63 4.28 14.05
C ILE A 16 29.90 3.91 12.59
N GLY A 17 31.17 3.75 12.19
CA GLY A 17 31.53 3.27 10.86
C GLY A 17 31.05 1.85 10.58
N LEU A 18 31.04 0.95 11.58
CA LEU A 18 30.64 -0.45 11.40
C LEU A 18 29.13 -0.63 11.19
N VAL A 19 28.30 0.31 11.65
CA VAL A 19 26.84 0.25 11.50
C VAL A 19 26.41 0.72 10.11
N ILE A 20 27.10 1.71 9.54
CA ILE A 20 26.75 2.26 8.20
C ILE A 20 27.11 1.28 7.08
N ILE A 21 28.13 0.42 7.26
CA ILE A 21 28.55 -0.54 6.23
C ILE A 21 27.56 -1.70 6.08
N ASN A 22 26.83 -2.09 7.15
CA ASN A 22 25.84 -3.17 7.07
C ASN A 22 24.54 -2.77 6.31
N SER A 23 24.33 -1.49 6.03
CA SER A 23 23.16 -1.02 5.29
C SER A 23 23.34 -1.02 3.77
N TRP A 24 24.54 -1.37 3.28
CA TRP A 24 24.79 -1.67 1.86
C TRP A 24 24.75 -3.17 1.58
N ALA A 25 24.16 -3.95 2.48
CA ALA A 25 23.65 -5.25 2.08
C ALA A 25 22.55 -4.99 1.05
N LEU A 26 22.83 -5.32 -0.21
CA LEU A 26 21.85 -5.52 -1.26
C LEU A 26 20.86 -6.58 -0.76
N ASN A 27 19.90 -6.17 0.07
CA ASN A 27 18.80 -7.02 0.44
C ASN A 27 18.00 -7.22 -0.84
N ALA A 28 18.14 -8.42 -1.42
CA ALA A 28 17.41 -8.82 -2.59
C ALA A 28 15.91 -8.71 -2.25
N SER A 29 15.24 -7.73 -2.86
CA SER A 29 13.79 -7.57 -2.76
C SER A 29 13.13 -8.90 -3.13
N ILE A 30 12.27 -9.40 -2.25
CA ILE A 30 11.46 -10.58 -2.56
C ILE A 30 10.48 -10.16 -3.66
N LYS A 31 10.28 -11.02 -4.67
CA LYS A 31 9.27 -10.74 -5.69
C LYS A 31 7.90 -10.90 -5.07
N GLU A 32 6.96 -10.03 -5.42
CA GLU A 32 5.60 -10.04 -4.89
C GLU A 32 4.93 -11.42 -4.99
N LYS A 33 5.14 -12.14 -6.10
CA LYS A 33 4.59 -13.49 -6.32
C LYS A 33 5.06 -14.55 -5.30
N ASP A 34 6.22 -14.34 -4.69
CA ASP A 34 6.87 -15.28 -3.77
C ASP A 34 6.44 -15.00 -2.32
N LEU A 35 5.68 -13.93 -2.07
CA LEU A 35 5.12 -13.62 -0.76
C LEU A 35 4.00 -14.61 -0.35
N PRO A 36 3.89 -14.92 0.95
CA PRO A 36 2.70 -15.56 1.50
C PRO A 36 1.41 -14.83 1.08
N LYS A 37 0.33 -15.61 0.89
CA LYS A 37 -0.93 -15.11 0.33
C LYS A 37 -1.47 -13.85 1.05
N LYS A 38 -1.42 -13.84 2.39
CA LYS A 38 -1.84 -12.70 3.24
C LYS A 38 -1.22 -11.37 2.78
N TYR A 39 0.08 -11.36 2.49
CA TYR A 39 0.81 -10.14 2.12
C TYR A 39 0.59 -9.75 0.66
N ARG A 40 0.36 -10.72 -0.22
CA ARG A 40 -0.08 -10.45 -1.59
C ARG A 40 -1.48 -9.83 -1.61
N ASP A 41 -2.40 -10.39 -0.83
CA ASP A 41 -3.75 -9.85 -0.68
C ASP A 41 -3.72 -8.42 -0.11
N PHE A 42 -2.82 -8.14 0.83
CA PHE A 42 -2.58 -6.78 1.32
C PHE A 42 -2.13 -5.84 0.20
N LEU A 43 -1.10 -6.22 -0.57
CA LEU A 43 -0.60 -5.40 -1.68
C LEU A 43 -1.65 -5.17 -2.77
N ASP A 44 -2.46 -6.18 -3.08
CA ASP A 44 -3.61 -6.03 -3.98
C ASP A 44 -4.64 -5.05 -3.41
N LEU A 45 -4.97 -5.17 -2.11
CA LEU A 45 -5.92 -4.29 -1.41
C LEU A 45 -5.46 -2.83 -1.46
N VAL A 46 -4.18 -2.55 -1.25
CA VAL A 46 -3.65 -1.17 -1.16
C VAL A 46 -3.04 -0.66 -2.47
N ALA A 47 -3.19 -1.39 -3.58
CA ALA A 47 -2.51 -1.14 -4.85
C ALA A 47 -2.64 0.29 -5.41
N TYR A 48 -3.69 1.01 -5.03
CA TYR A 48 -3.96 2.38 -5.49
C TYR A 48 -3.67 3.47 -4.45
N ILE A 49 -3.23 3.12 -3.25
CA ILE A 49 -2.95 4.06 -2.15
C ILE A 49 -1.56 3.88 -1.51
N ILE A 50 -0.88 2.77 -1.81
CA ILE A 50 0.52 2.56 -1.44
C ILE A 50 1.45 3.32 -2.39
N LEU A 51 2.40 4.04 -1.83
CA LEU A 51 3.45 4.72 -2.60
C LEU A 51 4.46 3.70 -3.16
N PRO A 52 5.13 4.01 -4.27
CA PRO A 52 6.19 3.15 -4.81
C PRO A 52 7.27 2.81 -3.76
N GLU A 53 7.70 3.82 -3.00
CA GLU A 53 8.73 3.68 -1.97
C GLU A 53 8.25 2.83 -0.79
N GLU A 54 6.99 3.01 -0.37
CA GLU A 54 6.36 2.16 0.66
C GLU A 54 6.32 0.69 0.22
N LYS A 55 5.98 0.44 -1.05
CA LYS A 55 5.94 -0.92 -1.62
C LYS A 55 7.34 -1.53 -1.68
N GLU A 56 8.35 -0.77 -2.10
CA GLU A 56 9.74 -1.23 -2.14
C GLU A 56 10.25 -1.62 -0.74
N VAL A 57 10.00 -0.76 0.26
CA VAL A 57 10.33 -1.06 1.66
C VAL A 57 9.63 -2.34 2.11
N PHE A 58 8.34 -2.49 1.82
CA PHE A 58 7.58 -3.69 2.19
C PHE A 58 8.16 -4.98 1.59
N LEU A 59 8.64 -4.94 0.35
CA LEU A 59 9.24 -6.10 -0.33
C LEU A 59 10.65 -6.45 0.16
N GLN A 60 11.32 -5.52 0.85
CA GLN A 60 12.62 -5.74 1.49
C GLN A 60 12.51 -6.33 2.90
N LEU A 61 11.33 -6.26 3.54
CA LEU A 61 11.10 -6.87 4.84
C LEU A 61 11.29 -8.38 4.75
N THR A 62 12.04 -8.96 5.68
CA THR A 62 12.40 -10.39 5.65
C THR A 62 11.43 -11.23 6.49
N THR A 63 10.98 -10.70 7.64
CA THR A 63 10.13 -11.42 8.58
C THR A 63 8.65 -11.06 8.45
N ASP A 64 7.80 -12.02 8.77
CA ASP A 64 6.34 -11.83 8.82
C ASP A 64 5.93 -10.83 9.91
N ARG A 65 6.67 -10.82 11.04
CA ARG A 65 6.46 -9.85 12.12
C ARG A 65 6.66 -8.41 11.62
N ASP A 66 7.73 -8.15 10.87
CA ASP A 66 8.01 -6.80 10.37
C ASP A 66 6.98 -6.36 9.33
N ARG A 67 6.51 -7.29 8.48
CA ARG A 67 5.41 -7.04 7.54
C ARG A 67 4.11 -6.70 8.26
N ASP A 68 3.79 -7.41 9.34
CA ASP A 68 2.60 -7.14 10.14
C ASP A 68 2.68 -5.75 10.80
N LEU A 69 3.84 -5.38 11.34
CA LEU A 69 4.07 -4.03 11.89
C LEU A 69 3.99 -2.93 10.82
N PHE A 70 4.48 -3.22 9.61
CA PHE A 70 4.32 -2.31 8.47
C PHE A 70 2.84 -2.10 8.15
N ILE A 71 2.05 -3.17 8.04
CA ILE A 71 0.62 -3.09 7.71
C ILE A 71 -0.12 -2.28 8.79
N GLU A 72 0.17 -2.51 10.07
CA GLU A 72 -0.40 -1.73 11.17
C GLU A 72 -0.06 -0.23 11.03
N SER A 73 1.21 0.08 10.82
CA SER A 73 1.70 1.45 10.67
C SER A 73 1.12 2.15 9.44
N PHE A 74 1.01 1.43 8.32
CA PHE A 74 0.45 1.91 7.05
C PHE A 74 -0.97 2.43 7.24
N TRP A 75 -1.82 1.67 7.94
CA TRP A 75 -3.19 2.08 8.21
C TRP A 75 -3.26 3.18 9.27
N LYS A 76 -2.47 3.08 10.34
CA LYS A 76 -2.43 4.07 11.41
C LYS A 76 -2.06 5.47 10.90
N GLN A 77 -1.14 5.58 9.94
CA GLN A 77 -0.76 6.85 9.33
C GLN A 77 -1.87 7.47 8.47
N ARG A 78 -2.81 6.66 7.99
CA ARG A 78 -3.94 7.08 7.14
C ARG A 78 -5.25 7.18 7.92
N ASP A 79 -5.19 7.10 9.24
CA ASP A 79 -6.34 7.23 10.12
C ASP A 79 -6.76 8.70 10.24
N PRO A 80 -7.96 9.09 9.76
CA PRO A 80 -8.44 10.46 9.90
C PRO A 80 -8.83 10.80 11.35
N THR A 81 -9.12 9.80 12.17
CA THR A 81 -9.65 9.97 13.52
C THR A 81 -8.91 9.08 14.54
N PRO A 82 -7.60 9.30 14.80
CA PRO A 82 -6.80 8.43 15.65
C PRO A 82 -7.26 8.29 17.12
N GLY A 83 -8.24 9.09 17.55
CA GLY A 83 -8.85 9.02 18.87
C GLY A 83 -9.96 7.97 18.99
N THR A 84 -10.42 7.40 17.87
CA THR A 84 -11.36 6.28 17.85
C THR A 84 -10.63 4.95 17.72
N PRO A 85 -11.18 3.86 18.26
CA PRO A 85 -10.63 2.52 18.02
C PRO A 85 -10.70 2.08 16.54
N GLN A 86 -11.61 2.68 15.78
CA GLN A 86 -11.85 2.38 14.37
C GLN A 86 -11.03 3.30 13.48
N ASN A 87 -10.61 2.76 12.32
CA ASN A 87 -9.97 3.50 11.26
C ASN A 87 -10.92 3.54 10.05
N GLU A 88 -11.65 4.65 9.95
CA GLU A 88 -12.74 4.85 9.01
C GLU A 88 -12.24 4.82 7.56
N PHE A 89 -11.02 5.33 7.32
CA PHE A 89 -10.40 5.29 6.00
C PHE A 89 -10.15 3.85 5.55
N ARG A 90 -9.58 3.01 6.43
CA ARG A 90 -9.35 1.59 6.15
C ARG A 90 -10.66 0.86 5.87
N GLU A 91 -11.68 1.08 6.67
CA GLU A 91 -12.99 0.43 6.50
C GLU A 91 -13.64 0.80 5.17
N GLU A 92 -13.65 2.10 4.84
CA GLU A 92 -14.19 2.60 3.58
C GLU A 92 -13.39 2.08 2.38
N HIS A 93 -12.06 2.05 2.47
CA HIS A 93 -11.21 1.51 1.41
C HIS A 93 -11.47 0.02 1.15
N ILE A 94 -11.59 -0.78 2.22
CA ILE A 94 -11.95 -2.19 2.13
C ILE A 94 -13.36 -2.35 1.52
N ARG A 95 -14.32 -1.51 1.92
CA ARG A 95 -15.67 -1.52 1.36
C ARG A 95 -15.66 -1.26 -0.15
N ARG A 96 -14.90 -0.27 -0.61
CA ARG A 96 -14.75 0.06 -2.04
C ARG A 96 -14.06 -1.05 -2.82
N PHE A 97 -13.00 -1.63 -2.27
CA PHE A 97 -12.30 -2.76 -2.89
C PHE A 97 -13.23 -3.96 -3.09
N ASN A 98 -14.01 -4.31 -2.06
CA ASN A 98 -14.98 -5.40 -2.13
C ASN A 98 -16.12 -5.11 -3.11
N TYR A 99 -16.61 -3.87 -3.15
CA TYR A 99 -17.60 -3.44 -4.14
C TYR A 99 -17.07 -3.62 -5.57
N ALA A 100 -15.86 -3.14 -5.84
CA ALA A 100 -15.25 -3.26 -7.16
C ALA A 100 -15.15 -4.72 -7.60
N ASN A 101 -14.69 -5.62 -6.73
CA ASN A 101 -14.59 -7.05 -7.03
C ASN A 101 -15.93 -7.74 -7.25
N LYS A 102 -16.97 -7.31 -6.54
CA LYS A 102 -18.31 -7.86 -6.70
C LYS A 102 -18.99 -7.40 -7.99
N PHE A 103 -18.87 -6.12 -8.35
CA PHE A 103 -19.69 -5.53 -9.41
C PHE A 103 -18.96 -5.33 -10.74
N PHE A 104 -17.64 -5.12 -10.75
CA PHE A 104 -16.89 -4.82 -11.97
C PHE A 104 -16.13 -6.00 -12.56
N LYS A 105 -16.25 -7.19 -11.96
CA LYS A 105 -15.67 -8.43 -12.51
C LYS A 105 -16.47 -9.03 -13.68
N ARG A 106 -17.80 -8.88 -13.69
CA ARG A 106 -18.72 -9.66 -14.54
C ARG A 106 -18.39 -9.64 -16.04
N ASN A 107 -17.89 -8.53 -16.56
CA ASN A 107 -17.61 -8.33 -18.00
C ASN A 107 -16.10 -8.28 -18.30
N SER A 108 -15.25 -8.77 -17.40
CA SER A 108 -13.80 -8.67 -17.51
C SER A 108 -13.13 -10.01 -17.17
N PRO A 109 -12.04 -10.40 -17.88
CA PRO A 109 -11.22 -11.53 -17.46
C PRO A 109 -10.35 -11.21 -16.23
N ARG A 110 -10.30 -9.94 -15.79
CA ARG A 110 -9.54 -9.47 -14.63
C ARG A 110 -10.44 -9.39 -13.39
N GLU A 111 -9.84 -9.48 -12.21
CA GLU A 111 -10.52 -9.14 -10.96
C GLU A 111 -11.07 -7.72 -11.00
N GLY A 112 -12.20 -7.48 -10.34
CA GLY A 112 -12.94 -6.22 -10.45
C GLY A 112 -12.11 -5.01 -10.05
N TRP A 113 -11.28 -5.12 -9.01
CA TRP A 113 -10.36 -4.06 -8.59
C TRP A 113 -9.33 -3.70 -9.67
N ARG A 114 -8.95 -4.62 -10.57
CA ARG A 114 -8.01 -4.40 -11.68
C ARG A 114 -8.66 -3.84 -12.95
N THR A 115 -9.97 -3.61 -12.93
CA THR A 115 -10.66 -2.95 -14.04
C THR A 115 -10.56 -1.44 -13.91
N ASP A 116 -10.73 -0.70 -15.01
CA ASP A 116 -10.69 0.77 -14.97
C ASP A 116 -11.81 1.32 -14.07
N MET A 117 -13.03 0.76 -14.18
CA MET A 117 -14.15 1.10 -13.30
C MET A 117 -13.82 0.83 -11.82
N GLY A 118 -13.20 -0.32 -11.52
CA GLY A 118 -12.78 -0.67 -10.16
C GLY A 118 -11.70 0.25 -9.61
N ARG A 119 -10.69 0.58 -10.41
CA ARG A 119 -9.62 1.52 -10.05
C ARG A 119 -10.20 2.88 -9.65
N PHE A 120 -11.01 3.48 -10.51
CA PHE A 120 -11.59 4.81 -10.23
C PHE A 120 -12.58 4.77 -9.06
N TYR A 121 -13.38 3.69 -8.93
CA TYR A 121 -14.27 3.53 -7.79
C TYR A 121 -13.51 3.40 -6.45
N ILE A 122 -12.37 2.72 -6.43
CA ILE A 122 -11.55 2.61 -5.21
C ILE A 122 -10.95 3.98 -4.85
N ILE A 123 -10.37 4.68 -5.82
CA ILE A 123 -9.70 5.97 -5.61
C ILE A 123 -10.71 7.06 -5.22
N LEU A 124 -11.75 7.24 -6.02
CA LEU A 124 -12.69 8.36 -5.91
C LEU A 124 -13.93 8.02 -5.07
N GLY A 125 -14.25 6.73 -4.92
CA GLY A 125 -15.47 6.28 -4.26
C GLY A 125 -16.65 6.10 -5.22
N PRO A 126 -17.88 6.06 -4.69
CA PRO A 126 -19.07 6.02 -5.53
C PRO A 126 -19.24 7.36 -6.27
N PRO A 127 -19.60 7.33 -7.57
CA PRO A 127 -19.92 8.55 -8.30
C PRO A 127 -21.19 9.20 -7.75
N ALA A 128 -21.27 10.53 -7.83
CA ALA A 128 -22.44 11.31 -7.46
C ALA A 128 -23.64 11.01 -8.39
N SER A 129 -23.38 10.81 -9.68
CA SER A 129 -24.40 10.37 -10.64
C SER A 129 -23.78 9.51 -11.75
N ILE A 130 -24.62 8.67 -12.36
CA ILE A 130 -24.24 7.79 -13.49
C ILE A 130 -25.24 8.00 -14.61
N GLU A 131 -24.75 8.41 -15.78
CA GLU A 131 -25.52 8.41 -17.03
C GLU A 131 -25.21 7.16 -17.84
N ARG A 132 -26.25 6.57 -18.44
CA ARG A 132 -26.17 5.33 -19.22
C ARG A 132 -26.71 5.57 -20.61
N PHE A 133 -25.90 5.29 -21.61
CA PHE A 133 -26.29 5.32 -23.01
C PHE A 133 -26.36 3.88 -23.50
N GLU A 134 -27.57 3.32 -23.49
CA GLU A 134 -27.87 1.96 -23.95
C GLU A 134 -28.79 2.05 -25.18
N GLY A 135 -28.40 1.47 -26.31
CA GLY A 135 -29.20 1.46 -27.52
C GLY A 135 -29.30 2.80 -28.27
N THR A 136 -28.47 3.79 -27.93
CA THR A 136 -28.40 5.06 -28.67
C THR A 136 -27.70 4.86 -30.01
N LEU A 137 -28.37 5.22 -31.11
CA LEU A 137 -27.84 5.08 -32.46
C LEU A 137 -26.50 5.82 -32.62
N GLY A 138 -25.48 5.11 -33.08
CA GLY A 138 -24.12 5.64 -33.25
C GLY A 138 -23.27 5.69 -31.98
N ILE A 139 -23.77 5.22 -30.83
CA ILE A 139 -23.04 5.19 -29.55
C ILE A 139 -22.96 3.75 -29.06
N HIS A 140 -21.74 3.26 -28.80
CA HIS A 140 -21.56 1.99 -28.11
C HIS A 140 -22.08 2.08 -26.66
N PRO A 141 -22.58 0.97 -26.06
CA PRO A 141 -23.03 0.99 -24.68
C PRO A 141 -22.00 1.65 -23.74
N THR A 142 -22.37 2.79 -23.16
CA THR A 142 -21.45 3.67 -22.43
C THR A 142 -22.05 4.07 -21.09
N GLN A 143 -21.19 4.16 -20.06
CA GLN A 143 -21.54 4.76 -18.78
C GLN A 143 -20.62 5.97 -18.53
N VAL A 144 -21.21 7.08 -18.12
CA VAL A 144 -20.49 8.29 -17.71
C VAL A 144 -20.71 8.49 -16.22
N TRP A 145 -19.60 8.64 -15.49
CA TRP A 145 -19.59 8.81 -14.03
C TRP A 145 -19.22 10.25 -13.69
N TYR A 146 -20.06 10.90 -12.88
CA TYR A 146 -19.80 12.24 -12.37
C TYR A 146 -19.42 12.15 -10.89
N TYR A 147 -18.35 12.84 -10.52
CA TYR A 147 -17.79 12.89 -9.17
C TYR A 147 -17.86 14.29 -8.60
#